data_AF-A0A1A8JIX2-F1
#
_entry.id   AF-A0A1A8JIX2-F1
#
_cell.length_a   1.000
_cell.length_b   1.000
_cell.length_c   1.000
_cell.angle_alpha   90.00
_cell.angle_beta   90.00
_cell.angle_gamma   90.00
#
_symmetry.space_group_name_H-M   'P 1'
#
loop_
_entity.id
_entity.type
_entity.pdbx_description
1 polymer ?
#
loop_
_entity_poly.entity_id
_entity_poly.type
_entity_poly.pdbx_seq_one_letter_code
_entity_poly.pdbx_strand_id
1 'polypeptide(L)' 'ECVFQEKDGRVTINVLFALSNEKNSGFFQTGKIFETFEAKLLHIESRMRKKSKDDLPELEFFMRCEVQ' A
#
# COMPACT_ATOMS: atom_id res chain seq x y z
N GLU A 1 -4.96 3.22 6.30
CA GLU A 1 -6.40 3.09 5.99
C GLU A 1 -6.61 2.02 4.92
N CYS A 2 -7.70 1.27 4.97
CA CYS A 2 -8.03 0.25 3.98
C CYS A 2 -9.51 0.37 3.62
N VAL A 3 -9.82 0.53 2.34
CA VAL A 3 -11.18 0.67 1.80
C VAL A 3 -11.35 -0.33 0.66
N PHE A 4 -12.42 -1.13 0.69
CA PHE A 4 -12.71 -2.11 -0.36
C PHE A 4 -14.10 -1.92 -0.97
N GLN A 5 -14.25 -2.37 -2.21
CA GLN A 5 -15.51 -2.39 -2.95
C GLN A 5 -15.64 -3.74 -3.67
N GLU A 6 -16.79 -4.38 -3.53
CA GLU A 6 -17.14 -5.58 -4.28
C GLU A 6 -18.05 -5.21 -5.45
N LYS A 7 -17.76 -5.76 -6.64
CA LYS A 7 -18.61 -5.67 -7.81
C LYS A 7 -18.40 -6.89 -8.71
N ASP A 8 -19.49 -7.54 -9.12
CA ASP A 8 -19.47 -8.67 -10.06
C ASP A 8 -18.50 -9.80 -9.64
N GLY A 9 -18.44 -10.09 -8.33
CA GLY A 9 -17.56 -11.12 -7.76
C GLY A 9 -16.08 -10.74 -7.71
N ARG A 10 -15.74 -9.48 -7.98
CA ARG A 10 -14.37 -8.94 -7.87
C ARG A 10 -14.31 -7.94 -6.72
N VAL A 11 -13.24 -8.02 -5.93
CA VAL A 11 -13.00 -7.08 -4.84
C VAL A 11 -11.85 -6.15 -5.22
N THR A 12 -12.14 -4.85 -5.30
CA THR A 12 -11.11 -3.81 -5.41
C THR A 12 -10.76 -3.30 -4.02
N ILE A 13 -9.47 -3.32 -3.67
CA ILE A 13 -8.97 -2.84 -2.38
C ILE A 13 -8.06 -1.64 -2.63
N ASN A 14 -8.26 -0.58 -1.85
CA ASN A 14 -7.36 0.58 -1.78
C ASN A 14 -6.74 0.61 -0.38
N VAL A 15 -5.41 0.63 -0.31
CA VAL A 15 -4.66 0.63 0.94
C VAL A 15 -3.75 1.84 0.98
N LEU A 16 -3.83 2.61 2.07
CA LEU A 16 -2.91 3.68 2.39
C LEU A 16 -2.12 3.29 3.65
N PHE A 17 -0.80 3.22 3.56
CA PHE A 17 0.08 2.91 4.69
C PHE A 17 1.33 3.77 4.66
N ALA A 18 1.92 3.99 5.83
CA ALA A 18 3.15 4.75 5.97
C ALA A 18 4.25 3.86 6.56
N LEU A 19 5.48 4.04 6.07
CA LEU A 19 6.66 3.35 6.58
C LEU A 19 7.55 4.37 7.30
N SER A 20 7.75 4.17 8.60
CA SER A 20 8.89 4.73 9.31
C SER A 20 10.16 4.06 8.82
N ASN A 21 11.27 4.80 8.79
CA ASN A 21 12.54 4.50 8.11
C ASN A 21 13.31 3.21 8.57
N GLU A 22 12.64 2.24 9.18
CA GLU A 22 13.20 0.94 9.59
C GLU A 22 13.29 -0.03 8.41
N LYS A 23 14.11 0.30 7.42
CA LYS A 23 14.40 -0.52 6.22
C LYS A 23 13.15 -0.84 5.39
N ASN A 24 13.25 -0.77 4.08
CA ASN A 24 12.13 -1.03 3.15
C ASN A 24 11.57 -2.48 3.21
N SER A 25 11.95 -3.30 4.21
CA SER A 25 11.50 -4.69 4.39
C SER A 25 9.98 -4.81 4.54
N GLY A 26 9.33 -3.82 5.18
CA GLY A 26 7.86 -3.78 5.28
C GLY A 26 7.18 -3.73 3.91
N PHE A 27 7.77 -2.98 2.96
CA PHE A 27 7.24 -2.85 1.60
C PHE A 27 7.33 -4.17 0.81
N PHE A 28 8.48 -4.87 0.89
CA PHE A 28 8.65 -6.17 0.24
C PHE A 28 7.73 -7.24 0.83
N GLN A 29 7.48 -7.20 2.14
CA GLN A 29 6.54 -8.10 2.79
C GLN A 29 5.09 -7.83 2.36
N THR A 30 4.72 -6.57 2.20
CA THR A 30 3.44 -6.16 1.62
C THR A 30 3.28 -6.66 0.17
N GLY A 31 4.33 -6.58 -0.65
CA GLY A 31 4.33 -7.14 -2.01
C GLY A 31 3.99 -8.64 -2.08
N LYS A 32 4.58 -9.45 -1.18
CA LYS A 32 4.31 -10.89 -1.11
C LYS A 32 2.86 -11.25 -0.80
N ILE A 33 2.15 -10.39 -0.07
CA ILE A 33 0.73 -10.62 0.24
C ILE A 33 -0.06 -10.60 -1.07
N PHE A 34 0.19 -9.64 -1.95
CA PHE A 34 -0.49 -9.56 -3.24
C PHE A 34 -0.14 -10.75 -4.16
N GLU A 35 1.12 -11.18 -4.17
CA GLU A 35 1.51 -12.40 -4.91
C GLU A 35 0.77 -13.64 -4.40
N THR A 36 0.62 -13.78 -3.07
CA THR A 36 -0.04 -14.94 -2.45
C THR A 36 -1.53 -15.03 -2.79
N PHE A 37 -2.21 -13.89 -2.91
CA PHE A 37 -3.63 -13.81 -3.24
C PHE A 37 -3.90 -13.68 -4.75
N GLU A 38 -2.87 -13.86 -5.59
CA GLU A 38 -2.94 -13.60 -7.04
C GLU A 38 -3.57 -12.23 -7.37
N ALA A 39 -3.38 -11.28 -6.46
CA ALA A 39 -4.03 -9.99 -6.54
C ALA A 39 -3.44 -9.19 -7.70
N LYS A 40 -4.29 -8.73 -8.59
CA LYS A 40 -3.89 -7.86 -9.70
C LYS A 40 -3.61 -6.47 -9.17
N LEU A 41 -2.33 -6.11 -9.09
CA LEU A 41 -1.94 -4.75 -8.73
C LEU A 41 -2.36 -3.77 -9.84
N LEU A 42 -3.24 -2.83 -9.52
CA LEU A 42 -3.80 -1.86 -10.46
C LEU A 42 -3.05 -0.53 -10.42
N HIS A 43 -2.63 -0.09 -9.23
CA HIS A 43 -1.91 1.17 -9.05
C HIS A 43 -1.03 1.13 -7.79
N ILE A 44 0.13 1.76 -7.87
CA ILE A 44 0.99 2.01 -6.72
C ILE A 44 1.64 3.38 -6.85
N GLU A 45 1.59 4.15 -5.78
CA GLU A 45 2.29 5.42 -5.68
C GLU A 45 2.89 5.60 -4.30
N SER A 46 3.99 6.32 -4.24
CA SER A 46 4.63 6.74 -3.01
C SER A 46 4.71 8.26 -2.94
N ARG A 47 4.55 8.81 -1.75
CA ARG A 47 4.63 10.24 -1.47
C ARG A 47 5.44 10.45 -0.20
N MET A 48 6.31 11.45 -0.20
CA MET A 48 6.95 11.88 1.03
C MET A 48 5.95 12.67 1.87
N ARG A 49 5.70 12.24 3.10
CA ARG A 49 4.90 13.00 4.04
C ARG A 49 5.78 14.11 4.61
N LYS A 50 5.49 15.37 4.29
CA LYS A 50 6.19 16.52 4.88
C LYS A 50 5.82 16.62 6.36
N LYS A 51 6.76 16.29 7.24
CA LYS A 51 6.68 16.59 8.67
C LYS A 51 7.63 17.72 9.05
N SER A 52 7.42 18.27 10.25
CA SER A 52 8.19 19.37 10.85
C SER A 52 9.70 19.11 10.86
N LYS A 53 10.48 20.18 11.01
CA LYS A 53 11.95 20.25 10.87
C LYS A 53 12.77 19.14 11.58
N ASP A 54 12.21 18.47 12.59
CA ASP A 54 12.91 17.46 13.41
C ASP A 54 12.44 16.02 13.16
N ASP A 55 11.45 15.80 12.28
CA ASP A 55 10.95 14.47 11.96
C ASP A 55 11.68 13.87 10.75
N LEU A 56 12.06 12.60 10.86
CA LEU A 56 12.57 11.81 9.75
C LEU A 56 11.52 11.72 8.62
N PRO A 57 11.93 11.71 7.35
CA PRO A 57 11.00 11.61 6.22
C PRO A 57 10.23 10.29 6.30
N GLU A 58 8.91 10.39 6.43
CA GLU A 58 7.98 9.26 6.41
C GLU A 58 7.49 9.06 4.97
N LEU A 59 7.64 7.85 4.43
CA LEU A 59 7.12 7.49 3.12
C LEU A 59 5.70 6.95 3.27
N GLU A 60 4.74 7.59 2.62
CA GLU A 60 3.37 7.11 2.52
C GLU A 60 3.17 6.44 1.16
N PHE A 61 2.50 5.30 1.15
CA PHE A 61 2.20 4.51 -0.02
C PHE A 61 0.69 4.37 -0.17
N PHE A 62 0.22 4.60 -1.38
CA PHE A 62 -1.14 4.24 -1.78
C PHE A 62 -1.04 3.09 -2.79
N MET A 63 -1.85 2.06 -2.55
CA MET A 63 -1.94 0.88 -3.40
C MET A 63 -3.39 0.60 -3.74
N ARG A 64 -3.65 0.23 -5.00
CA ARG A 64 -4.92 -0.32 -5.45
C ARG A 64 -4.68 -1.69 -6.07
N CYS A 65 -5.43 -2.70 -5.64
CA CYS A 65 -5.42 -4.02 -6.26
C CYS A 65 -6.85 -4.56 -6.48
N GLU A 66 -6.96 -5.54 -7.34
CA GLU A 66 -8.14 -6.39 -7.51
C GLU A 66 -7.82 -7.80 -7.05
N VAL A 67 -8.72 -8.42 -6.30
CA VAL A 67 -8.67 -9.81 -5.86
C VAL A 67 -9.91 -10.53 -6.39
N GLN A 68 -9.74 -11.77 -6.84
CA GLN A 68 -10.75 -12.61 -7.47
C GLN A 68 -11.02 -13.87 -6.66
#